data_AF-A0A1R2CLK0-F1
#
_entry.id   AF-A0A1R2CLK0-F1
#
_cell.length_a   1.000
_cell.length_b   1.000
_cell.length_c   1.000
_cell.angle_alpha   90.00
_cell.angle_beta   90.00
_cell.angle_gamma   90.00
#
_symmetry.space_group_name_H-M   'P 1'
#
loop_
_entity.id
_entity.type
_entity.pdbx_description
1 polymer ?
#
loop_
_entity_poly.entity_id
_entity_poly.type
_entity_poly.pdbx_seq_one_letter_code
_entity_poly.pdbx_strand_id
1 'polypeptide(L)'
;MHDGLKLYRHILKLHSALPKTMKELGNKYIREEFNRHLYPKIQNFNKAHYMTFLECWQKYADDLKNPEIKLYGRRLTPEELAALSPAQKETLNSFKDKYFSS
;
A
#
# COMPACT_ATOMS: atom_id res chain seq x y z
N MET A 1 -23.61 10.77 2.56
CA MET A 1 -22.31 10.30 3.11
C MET A 1 -22.22 8.78 3.01
N HIS A 2 -22.17 8.23 1.80
CA HIS A 2 -21.96 6.78 1.55
C HIS A 2 -20.63 6.52 0.83
N ASP A 3 -19.88 7.59 0.57
CA ASP A 3 -18.75 7.59 -0.35
C ASP A 3 -17.53 6.90 0.27
N GLY A 4 -17.37 6.97 1.59
CA GLY A 4 -16.33 6.21 2.32
C GLY A 4 -16.52 4.69 2.26
N LEU A 5 -17.76 4.20 2.38
CA LEU A 5 -18.03 2.75 2.24
C LEU A 5 -17.85 2.26 0.80
N LYS A 6 -18.21 3.10 -0.18
CA LYS A 6 -17.96 2.81 -1.60
C LYS A 6 -16.46 2.73 -1.88
N LEU A 7 -15.68 3.70 -1.38
CA LEU A 7 -14.23 3.74 -1.53
C LEU A 7 -13.54 2.54 -0.86
N TYR A 8 -13.95 2.19 0.36
CA TYR A 8 -13.47 1.00 1.06
C TYR A 8 -13.66 -0.29 0.24
N ARG A 9 -14.88 -0.52 -0.27
CA ARG A 9 -15.18 -1.70 -1.10
C ARG A 9 -14.40 -1.68 -2.41
N HIS A 10 -14.21 -0.50 -2.99
CA HIS A 10 -13.44 -0.32 -4.21
C HIS A 10 -11.97 -0.70 -3.99
N ILE A 11 -11.34 -0.24 -2.92
CA ILE A 11 -9.94 -0.57 -2.61
C ILE A 11 -9.77 -2.08 -2.33
N LEU A 12 -10.69 -2.70 -1.58
CA LEU A 12 -10.67 -4.15 -1.39
C LEU A 12 -10.74 -4.94 -2.71
N LYS A 13 -11.49 -4.43 -3.68
CA LYS A 13 -11.52 -5.01 -5.03
C LYS A 13 -10.16 -4.87 -5.72
N LEU A 14 -9.50 -3.72 -5.61
CA LEU A 14 -8.16 -3.52 -6.18
C LEU A 14 -7.12 -4.43 -5.52
N HIS A 15 -7.20 -4.65 -4.21
CA HIS A 15 -6.32 -5.59 -3.50
C HIS A 15 -6.44 -7.04 -4.00
N SER A 16 -7.54 -7.41 -4.67
CA SER A 16 -7.68 -8.76 -5.23
C SER A 16 -6.65 -9.08 -6.31
N ALA A 17 -6.10 -8.05 -6.98
CA ALA A 17 -5.04 -8.19 -7.98
C ALA A 17 -3.62 -8.22 -7.38
N LEU A 18 -3.48 -7.92 -6.08
CA LEU A 18 -2.18 -7.89 -5.42
C LEU A 18 -1.69 -9.31 -5.06
N PRO A 19 -0.36 -9.53 -4.96
CA PRO A 19 0.20 -10.75 -4.40
C PRO A 19 -0.38 -11.06 -3.01
N LYS A 20 -0.56 -12.34 -2.69
CA LYS A 20 -1.25 -12.82 -1.47
C LYS A 20 -0.83 -12.09 -0.19
N THR A 21 0.47 -11.98 0.06
CA THR A 21 1.01 -11.33 1.26
C THR A 21 0.68 -9.83 1.32
N MET A 22 0.79 -9.13 0.19
CA MET A 22 0.44 -7.70 0.09
C MET A 22 -1.05 -7.47 0.24
N LYS A 23 -1.88 -8.33 -0.35
CA LYS A 23 -3.34 -8.32 -0.18
C LYS A 23 -3.73 -8.51 1.28
N GLU A 24 -3.17 -9.49 1.98
CA GLU A 24 -3.47 -9.78 3.38
C GLU A 24 -3.08 -8.60 4.29
N LEU A 25 -1.86 -8.07 4.12
CA LEU A 25 -1.38 -6.91 4.86
C LEU A 25 -2.26 -5.67 4.60
N GLY A 26 -2.50 -5.35 3.32
CA GLY A 26 -3.32 -4.22 2.92
C GLY A 26 -4.76 -4.32 3.41
N ASN A 27 -5.37 -5.51 3.32
CA ASN A 27 -6.74 -5.75 3.81
C ASN A 27 -6.86 -5.57 5.32
N LYS A 28 -5.85 -6.00 6.10
CA LYS A 28 -5.82 -5.79 7.54
C LYS A 28 -5.72 -4.31 7.86
N TYR A 29 -4.75 -3.62 7.24
CA TYR A 29 -4.50 -2.20 7.48
C TYR A 29 -5.71 -1.33 7.14
N ILE A 30 -6.28 -1.48 5.94
CA ILE A 30 -7.42 -0.66 5.52
C ILE A 30 -8.65 -0.88 6.41
N ARG A 31 -8.89 -2.11 6.87
CA ARG A 31 -10.00 -2.41 7.79
C ARG A 31 -9.83 -1.66 9.11
N GLU A 32 -8.62 -1.64 9.66
CA GLU A 32 -8.33 -0.93 10.89
C GLU A 32 -8.48 0.58 10.72
N GLU A 33 -7.91 1.14 9.65
CA GLU A 33 -7.97 2.57 9.35
C GLU A 33 -9.40 3.07 9.11
N PHE A 34 -10.19 2.36 8.29
CA PHE A 34 -11.58 2.73 8.08
C PHE A 34 -12.43 2.50 9.33
N ASN A 35 -12.13 1.52 10.19
CA ASN A 35 -12.84 1.41 11.47
C ASN A 35 -12.54 2.58 12.41
N ARG A 36 -11.30 3.08 12.42
CA ARG A 36 -10.88 4.23 13.25
C ARG A 36 -11.44 5.56 12.74
N HIS A 37 -11.52 5.73 11.42
CA HIS A 37 -11.74 7.04 10.79
C HIS A 37 -13.04 7.17 9.97
N LEU A 38 -13.89 6.14 9.88
CA LEU A 38 -15.15 6.22 9.16
C LEU A 38 -16.29 6.73 10.05
N TYR A 39 -16.99 7.75 9.59
CA TYR A 39 -18.25 8.21 10.19
C TYR A 39 -19.31 7.08 10.18
N PRO A 40 -20.13 6.92 11.23
CA PRO A 40 -20.26 7.74 12.44
C PRO A 40 -19.41 7.28 13.64
N LYS A 41 -18.45 6.36 13.46
CA LYS A 41 -17.70 5.78 14.59
C LYS A 41 -16.73 6.76 15.27
N ILE A 42 -16.37 7.85 14.60
CA ILE A 42 -15.52 8.90 15.20
C ILE A 42 -16.36 9.71 16.20
N GLN A 43 -16.02 9.65 17.49
CA GLN A 43 -16.70 10.40 18.55
C GLN A 43 -16.62 11.93 18.35
N ASN A 44 -15.53 12.45 17.79
CA ASN A 44 -15.31 13.87 17.53
C ASN A 44 -15.22 14.15 16.02
N PHE A 45 -16.34 13.95 15.30
CA PHE A 45 -16.36 14.09 13.85
C PHE A 45 -16.01 15.52 13.40
N ASN A 46 -14.84 15.67 12.79
CA ASN A 46 -14.44 16.89 12.07
C ASN A 46 -14.59 16.63 10.56
N LYS A 47 -15.51 17.35 9.92
CA LYS A 47 -15.80 17.22 8.48
C LYS A 47 -14.57 17.47 7.61
N ALA A 48 -13.72 18.43 7.96
CA ALA A 48 -12.51 18.72 7.19
C ALA A 48 -11.54 17.54 7.21
N HIS A 49 -11.26 16.99 8.41
CA HIS A 49 -10.41 15.80 8.55
C HIS A 49 -10.98 14.59 7.81
N TYR A 50 -12.31 14.40 7.83
CA TYR A 50 -12.95 13.32 7.11
C TYR A 50 -12.82 13.46 5.59
N MET A 51 -12.91 14.69 5.04
CA MET A 51 -12.68 14.92 3.61
C MET A 51 -11.23 14.64 3.22
N THR A 52 -10.26 15.15 3.98
CA THR A 52 -8.84 14.87 3.75
C THR A 52 -8.54 13.37 3.83
N PHE A 53 -9.15 12.66 4.78
CA PHE A 53 -9.06 11.20 4.87
C PHE A 53 -9.53 10.53 3.57
N LEU A 54 -10.71 10.90 3.06
CA LEU A 54 -11.24 10.34 1.81
C LEU A 54 -10.36 10.67 0.61
N GLU A 55 -9.84 11.89 0.51
CA GLU A 55 -8.93 12.31 -0.57
C GLU A 55 -7.65 11.47 -0.59
N CYS A 56 -7.04 11.24 0.57
CA CYS A 56 -5.84 10.40 0.68
C CYS A 56 -6.11 8.96 0.21
N TRP A 57 -7.22 8.37 0.63
CA TRP A 57 -7.60 7.01 0.23
C TRP A 57 -8.02 6.91 -1.23
N GLN A 58 -8.60 7.98 -1.79
CA GLN A 58 -8.91 8.06 -3.20
C GLN A 58 -7.63 8.08 -4.03
N LYS A 59 -6.65 8.90 -3.65
CA LYS A 59 -5.33 8.92 -4.27
C LYS A 59 -4.64 7.56 -4.21
N TYR A 60 -4.66 6.89 -3.05
CA TYR A 60 -4.13 5.53 -2.91
C TYR A 60 -4.84 4.51 -3.84
N ALA A 61 -6.16 4.61 -3.98
CA ALA A 61 -6.92 3.76 -4.90
C ALA A 61 -6.54 4.00 -6.37
N ASP A 62 -6.24 5.25 -6.72
CA ASP A 62 -5.81 5.62 -8.07
C ASP A 62 -4.36 5.15 -8.33
N ASP A 63 -3.48 5.24 -7.34
CA ASP A 63 -2.14 4.67 -7.40
C ASP A 63 -2.17 3.14 -7.55
N LEU A 64 -3.08 2.45 -6.83
CA LEU A 64 -3.28 1.00 -6.94
C LEU A 64 -3.75 0.55 -8.33
N LYS A 65 -4.46 1.40 -9.07
CA LYS A 65 -4.88 1.11 -10.44
C LYS A 65 -3.77 1.34 -11.45
N ASN A 66 -2.78 2.16 -11.12
CA ASN A 66 -1.75 2.54 -12.06
C ASN A 66 -0.76 1.37 -12.21
N PRO A 67 -0.71 0.69 -13.37
CA PRO A 67 0.19 -0.44 -13.58
C PRO A 67 1.68 -0.04 -13.52
N GLU A 68 2.00 1.24 -13.74
CA GLU A 68 3.35 1.78 -13.64
C GLU A 68 3.79 1.96 -12.18
N ILE A 69 2.84 2.17 -11.25
CA ILE A 69 3.13 2.34 -9.83
C ILE A 69 3.24 0.94 -9.21
N LYS A 70 4.46 0.42 -9.18
CA LYS A 70 4.79 -0.80 -8.45
C LYS A 70 4.78 -0.51 -6.95
N LEU A 71 3.60 -0.57 -6.34
CA LEU A 71 3.38 -0.43 -4.89
C LEU A 71 3.99 -1.58 -4.07
N TYR A 72 4.66 -2.53 -4.73
CA TYR A 72 5.38 -3.63 -4.12
C TYR A 72 6.73 -3.83 -4.81
N GLY A 73 7.68 -4.39 -4.06
CA GLY A 73 9.01 -4.68 -4.57
C GLY A 73 8.94 -5.57 -5.82
N ARG A 74 9.70 -5.20 -6.84
CA ARG A 74 9.92 -6.04 -8.02
C ARG A 74 11.31 -6.64 -8.00
N ARG A 75 11.48 -7.74 -8.74
CA ARG A 75 12.83 -8.22 -9.06
C ARG A 75 13.53 -7.17 -9.93
N LEU A 76 14.77 -6.88 -9.58
CA LEU A 76 15.67 -6.09 -10.42
C LEU A 76 16.03 -6.93 -11.66
N THR A 77 16.11 -6.29 -12.82
CA THR A 77 16.65 -6.94 -14.02
C THR A 77 18.17 -7.14 -13.86
N PRO A 78 18.78 -8.04 -14.65
CA PRO A 78 20.24 -8.20 -14.65
C PRO A 78 20.98 -6.88 -14.93
N GLU A 79 20.44 -6.05 -15.82
CA GLU A 79 21.00 -4.74 -16.19
C GLU A 79 20.93 -3.75 -15.03
N GLU A 80 19.81 -3.68 -14.32
CA GLU A 80 19.65 -2.80 -13.15
C GLU A 80 20.52 -3.24 -11.99
N LEU A 81 20.68 -4.55 -11.79
CA LEU A 81 21.64 -5.11 -10.82
C LEU A 81 23.08 -4.74 -11.19
N ALA A 82 23.43 -4.77 -12.48
CA ALA A 82 24.75 -4.38 -12.95
C ALA A 82 25.00 -2.88 -12.73
N ALA A 83 23.98 -2.05 -12.95
CA ALA A 83 24.01 -0.60 -12.79
C ALA A 83 24.09 -0.12 -11.32
N LEU A 84 23.88 -0.99 -10.34
CA LEU A 84 24.04 -0.63 -8.93
C LEU A 84 25.50 -0.27 -8.61
N SER A 85 25.69 0.74 -7.78
CA SER A 85 27.00 1.11 -7.26
C SER A 85 27.57 0.01 -6.34
N PRO A 86 28.89 -0.04 -6.11
CA PRO A 86 29.50 -1.02 -5.22
C PRO A 86 28.85 -1.05 -3.82
N ALA A 87 28.59 0.11 -3.22
CA ALA A 87 27.94 0.23 -1.91
C ALA A 87 26.48 -0.25 -1.91
N GLN A 88 25.74 -0.01 -3.00
CA GLN A 88 24.37 -0.52 -3.15
C GLN A 88 24.34 -2.05 -3.29
N LYS A 89 25.31 -2.63 -3.99
CA LYS A 89 25.46 -4.09 -4.11
C LYS A 89 25.80 -4.73 -2.76
N GLU A 90 26.69 -4.11 -1.99
CA GLU A 90 27.05 -4.58 -0.65
C GLU A 90 25.86 -4.53 0.31
N THR A 91 25.10 -3.44 0.29
CA THR A 91 23.85 -3.30 1.03
C THR A 91 22.84 -4.38 0.61
N LEU A 92 22.67 -4.61 -0.69
CA LEU A 92 21.76 -5.64 -1.19
C LEU A 92 22.17 -7.05 -0.73
N ASN A 93 23.47 -7.35 -0.71
CA ASN A 93 23.98 -8.65 -0.28
C ASN A 93 23.81 -8.85 1.23
N SER A 94 24.07 -7.84 2.06
CA SER A 94 23.84 -7.96 3.51
C SER A 94 22.36 -8.20 3.85
N PHE A 95 21.44 -7.62 3.07
CA PHE A 95 20.01 -7.93 3.17
C PHE A 95 19.68 -9.36 2.74
N LYS A 96 20.31 -9.86 1.68
CA LYS A 96 20.14 -11.25 1.25
C LYS A 96 20.61 -12.21 2.33
N ASP A 97 21.79 -11.97 2.89
CA ASP A 97 22.37 -12.83 3.92
C ASP A 97 21.52 -12.83 5.21
N LYS A 98 21.02 -11.65 5.61
CA LYS A 98 20.22 -11.52 6.84
C LYS A 98 18.84 -12.18 6.77
N TYR A 99 18.21 -12.19 5.59
CA TYR A 99 16.79 -12.55 5.46
C TYR A 99 16.54 -13.78 4.57
N PHE A 100 17.53 -14.25 3.82
CA PHE A 100 17.38 -15.36 2.86
C PHE A 100 18.45 -16.44 2.97
N SER A 101 19.50 -16.26 3.78
CA SER A 101 20.41 -17.36 4.12
C SER A 101 19.83 -18.16 5.28
N SER A 102 19.52 -19.43 5.02
CA SER A 102 19.11 -20.43 6.02
C SER A 102 20.16 -20.65 7.10
#